data_AF-A0A8H3VR60-F1
#
_entry.id   AF-A0A8H3VR60-F1
#
_cell.length_a   1.000
_cell.length_b   1.000
_cell.length_c   1.000
_cell.angle_alpha   90.00
_cell.angle_beta   90.00
_cell.angle_gamma   90.00
#
_symmetry.space_group_name_H-M   'P 1'
#
loop_
_entity.id
_entity.type
_entity.pdbx_description
1 polymer ?
#
loop_
_entity_poly.entity_id
_entity_poly.type
_entity_poly.pdbx_seq_one_letter_code
_entity_poly.pdbx_strand_id
1 'polypeptide(L)'
;MVYLSKVAYGSTDFFKIGEYGYNSAAAAATWGTDVLYENCGRFDMTIPPALRSGDYQLRAEAIALHAASQPGGAQFYVTCYL
;
A
#
# COMPACT_ATOMS: atom_id res chain seq x y z
N MET A 1 0.47 -1.56 -1.09
CA MET A 1 -0.50 -0.52 -1.54
C MET A 1 -0.65 0.52 -0.44
N VAL A 2 -0.96 1.74 -0.81
CA VAL A 2 -1.19 2.83 0.15
C VAL A 2 -2.43 3.61 -0.25
N TYR A 3 -3.22 3.96 0.75
CA TYR A 3 -4.49 4.66 0.61
C TYR A 3 -4.54 5.86 1.56
N LEU A 4 -5.33 6.85 1.17
CA LEU A 4 -5.71 7.97 2.03
C LEU A 4 -7.23 8.02 2.16
N SER A 5 -7.71 8.49 3.30
CA SER A 5 -9.10 8.90 3.52
C SER A 5 -9.11 10.28 4.15
N LYS A 6 -9.88 11.22 3.60
CA LYS A 6 -9.98 12.56 4.21
C LYS A 6 -10.76 12.47 5.50
N VAL A 7 -10.23 13.06 6.56
CA VAL A 7 -10.91 13.15 7.86
C VAL A 7 -11.87 14.34 7.80
N ALA A 8 -13.17 14.07 7.89
CA ALA A 8 -14.22 15.08 7.96
C ALA A 8 -15.32 14.57 8.90
N TYR A 9 -15.27 14.93 10.19
CA TYR A 9 -16.19 14.46 11.24
C TYR A 9 -16.41 12.93 11.25
N GLY A 10 -15.41 12.17 10.78
CA GLY A 10 -15.46 10.76 10.40
C GLY A 10 -14.46 10.49 9.26
N SER A 11 -14.15 9.22 8.98
CA SER A 11 -13.37 8.86 7.77
C SER A 11 -14.29 8.80 6.56
N THR A 12 -13.90 9.42 5.46
CA THR A 12 -14.52 9.20 4.14
C THR A 12 -14.01 7.90 3.51
N ASP A 13 -14.47 7.57 2.30
CA ASP A 13 -13.96 6.40 1.56
C ASP A 13 -12.45 6.51 1.29
N PHE A 14 -11.76 5.37 1.36
CA PHE A 14 -10.34 5.28 1.00
C PHE A 14 -10.15 5.38 -0.51
N PHE A 15 -9.24 6.24 -0.93
CA PHE A 15 -8.74 6.27 -2.30
C PHE A 15 -7.27 5.85 -2.34
N LYS A 16 -6.90 5.07 -3.35
CA LYS A 16 -5.53 4.56 -3.53
C LYS A 16 -4.64 5.69 -4.04
N ILE A 17 -3.48 5.87 -3.42
CA ILE A 17 -2.47 6.84 -3.85
C ILE A 17 -1.21 6.20 -4.44
N GLY A 18 -1.04 4.89 -4.25
CA GLY A 18 -0.02 4.13 -4.97
C GLY A 18 0.00 2.65 -4.66
N GLU A 19 0.69 1.91 -5.54
CA GLU A 19 0.78 0.46 -5.53
C GLU A 19 2.09 0.01 -6.17
N TYR A 20 2.67 -1.04 -5.59
CA TYR A 20 3.80 -1.77 -6.14
C TYR A 20 3.38 -3.23 -6.16
N GLY A 21 3.11 -3.73 -7.37
CA GLY A 21 2.67 -5.11 -7.62
C GLY A 21 3.81 -5.99 -8.11
N TYR A 22 3.48 -6.95 -8.94
CA TYR A 22 4.46 -7.76 -9.66
C TYR A 22 5.09 -6.93 -10.80
N ASN A 23 6.42 -6.88 -10.82
CA ASN A 23 7.21 -6.25 -11.86
C ASN A 23 8.00 -7.32 -12.62
N SER A 24 7.47 -7.73 -13.78
CA SER A 24 8.13 -8.67 -14.69
C SER A 24 9.21 -8.03 -15.56
N ALA A 25 9.31 -6.69 -15.58
CA ALA A 25 10.27 -5.94 -16.40
C ALA A 25 11.59 -5.65 -15.66
N ALA A 26 11.66 -5.90 -14.35
CA ALA A 26 12.90 -5.82 -13.59
C ALA A 26 13.87 -6.95 -14.00
N ALA A 27 15.18 -6.70 -13.84
CA ALA A 27 16.24 -7.65 -14.23
C ALA A 27 16.07 -9.04 -13.57
N ALA A 28 15.47 -9.05 -12.38
CA ALA A 28 14.84 -10.22 -11.79
C ALA A 28 13.37 -9.86 -11.54
N ALA A 29 12.45 -10.80 -11.77
CA ALA A 29 11.04 -10.57 -11.50
C ALA A 29 10.83 -10.35 -9.99
N THR A 30 10.25 -9.22 -9.62
CA THR A 30 10.06 -8.82 -8.21
C THR A 30 8.61 -8.51 -7.90
N TRP A 31 8.24 -8.67 -6.64
CA TRP A 31 7.01 -8.17 -6.05
C TRP A 31 7.29 -6.93 -5.21
N GLY A 32 6.26 -6.12 -4.95
CA GLY A 32 6.38 -4.99 -4.02
C GLY A 32 6.89 -5.38 -2.62
N THR A 33 6.67 -6.63 -2.19
CA THR A 33 7.23 -7.16 -0.93
C THR A 33 8.74 -7.40 -0.99
N ASP A 34 9.31 -7.69 -2.17
CA ASP A 34 10.75 -7.82 -2.35
C ASP A 34 11.42 -6.45 -2.21
N VAL A 35 10.81 -5.40 -2.80
CA VAL A 35 11.26 -4.01 -2.62
C VAL A 35 11.25 -3.59 -1.14
N LEU A 36 10.19 -3.97 -0.41
CA LEU A 36 10.09 -3.71 1.03
C LEU A 36 11.22 -4.41 1.80
N TYR A 37 11.53 -5.66 1.45
CA TYR A 37 12.61 -6.44 2.05
C TYR A 37 13.99 -5.81 1.78
N GLU A 38 14.27 -5.49 0.51
CA GLU A 38 15.53 -4.88 0.08
C GLU A 38 15.77 -3.49 0.71
N ASN A 39 14.69 -2.74 0.97
CA ASN A 39 14.74 -1.43 1.62
C ASN A 39 14.57 -1.50 3.16
N CYS A 40 15.01 -2.59 3.78
CA CYS A 40 15.01 -2.78 5.25
C CYS A 40 13.63 -2.56 5.91
N GLY A 41 12.56 -3.04 5.27
CA GLY A 41 11.19 -2.88 5.77
C GLY A 41 10.60 -1.49 5.55
N ARG A 42 11.23 -0.65 4.71
CA ARG A 42 10.77 0.70 4.39
C ARG A 42 10.17 0.77 3.01
N PHE A 43 9.20 1.65 2.86
CA PHE A 43 8.52 1.86 1.59
C PHE A 43 8.27 3.35 1.39
N ASP A 44 8.92 3.90 0.38
CA ASP A 44 8.83 5.32 0.09
C ASP A 44 7.65 5.59 -0.84
N MET A 45 6.87 6.61 -0.51
CA MET A 45 5.75 7.06 -1.33
C MET A 45 5.68 8.59 -1.35
N THR A 46 5.37 9.13 -2.51
CA THR A 46 5.10 10.56 -2.69
C THR A 46 3.62 10.85 -2.54
N ILE A 47 3.28 11.81 -1.69
CA ILE A 47 1.90 12.31 -1.60
C ILE A 47 1.59 13.16 -2.85
N PRO A 48 0.46 12.91 -3.55
CA PRO A 48 0.12 13.66 -4.75
C PRO A 48 0.06 15.18 -4.46
N PRO A 49 0.75 16.03 -5.24
CA PRO A 49 0.80 17.47 -4.97
C PRO A 49 -0.54 18.19 -5.20
N ALA A 50 -1.41 17.60 -6.02
CA ALA A 50 -2.76 18.10 -6.26
C ALA A 50 -3.76 17.75 -5.12
N LEU A 51 -3.33 17.01 -4.10
CA LEU A 51 -4.16 16.67 -2.95
C LEU A 51 -4.48 17.95 -2.16
N ARG A 52 -5.77 18.18 -1.90
CA ARG A 52 -6.20 19.33 -1.09
C ARG A 52 -5.65 19.21 0.33
N SER A 53 -5.23 20.33 0.91
CA SER A 53 -4.77 20.36 2.30
C SER A 53 -5.85 19.89 3.30
N GLY A 54 -5.38 19.38 4.43
CA GLY A 54 -6.19 18.96 5.58
C GLY A 54 -5.74 17.59 6.09
N ASP A 55 -6.50 17.05 7.03
CA ASP A 55 -6.14 15.82 7.72
C ASP A 55 -6.59 14.58 6.93
N TYR A 56 -5.72 13.57 6.88
CA TYR A 56 -5.96 12.32 6.17
C TYR A 56 -5.51 11.15 7.03
N GLN A 57 -6.35 10.12 7.13
CA GLN A 57 -5.91 8.83 7.63
C GLN A 57 -5.17 8.10 6.50
N LEU A 58 -3.93 7.70 6.76
CA LEU A 58 -3.14 6.90 5.83
C LEU A 58 -3.28 5.42 6.19
N ARG A 59 -3.56 4.59 5.18
CA ARG A 59 -3.57 3.12 5.31
C ARG A 59 -2.48 2.54 4.41
N ALA A 60 -1.46 1.94 5.01
CA ALA A 60 -0.45 1.14 4.31
C ALA A 60 -0.84 -0.34 4.40
N GLU A 61 -0.70 -1.06 3.28
CA GLU A 61 -1.08 -2.47 3.19
C GLU A 61 -0.07 -3.27 2.37
N ALA A 62 0.44 -4.35 2.97
CA ALA A 62 1.13 -5.42 2.25
C ALA A 62 0.22 -6.65 2.16
N ILE A 63 0.25 -7.35 1.02
CA ILE A 63 -0.51 -8.59 0.83
C ILE A 63 0.46 -9.71 0.50
N ALA A 64 0.51 -10.73 1.35
CA ALA A 64 1.28 -11.93 1.08
C ALA A 64 0.42 -12.93 0.30
N LEU A 65 0.93 -13.36 -0.87
CA LEU A 65 0.20 -14.19 -1.83
C LEU A 65 0.69 -15.64 -1.89
N HIS A 66 1.62 -16.06 -1.03
CA HIS A 66 2.23 -17.39 -1.08
C HIS A 66 1.24 -18.56 -0.91
N ALA A 67 0.07 -18.31 -0.31
CA ALA A 67 -1.01 -19.28 -0.19
C ALA A 67 -2.29 -18.88 -0.98
N ALA A 68 -2.24 -17.81 -1.77
CA ALA A 68 -3.42 -17.21 -2.40
C ALA A 68 -3.98 -18.00 -3.60
N SER A 69 -3.38 -19.14 -3.96
CA SER A 69 -3.96 -20.06 -4.95
C SER A 69 -5.24 -20.75 -4.47
N GLN A 70 -5.50 -20.72 -3.16
CA GLN A 70 -6.74 -21.21 -2.56
C GLN A 70 -7.63 -20.04 -2.12
N PRO A 71 -8.97 -20.16 -2.24
CA PRO A 71 -9.89 -19.17 -1.69
C PRO A 71 -9.58 -18.88 -0.21
N GLY A 72 -9.44 -17.60 0.14
CA GLY A 72 -9.10 -17.17 1.51
C GLY A 72 -7.62 -17.29 1.90
N GLY A 73 -6.73 -17.73 1.00
CA GLY A 73 -5.30 -17.89 1.29
C GLY A 73 -4.45 -16.61 1.19
N ALA A 74 -5.02 -15.50 0.69
CA ALA A 74 -4.34 -14.21 0.69
C ALA A 74 -4.30 -13.61 2.09
N GLN A 75 -3.13 -13.12 2.51
CA GLN A 75 -2.93 -12.57 3.85
C GLN A 75 -2.71 -11.06 3.78
N PHE A 76 -3.52 -10.29 4.51
CA PHE A 76 -3.53 -8.83 4.48
C PHE A 76 -2.87 -8.27 5.74
N TYR A 77 -1.81 -7.49 5.57
CA TYR A 77 -1.08 -6.80 6.64
C TYR A 77 -1.35 -5.31 6.52
N VAL A 78 -2.30 -4.82 7.32
CA VAL A 78 -2.79 -3.44 7.27
C VAL A 78 -2.25 -2.64 8.45
N THR A 79 -1.74 -1.44 8.19
CA THR A 79 -1.33 -0.47 9.22
C THR A 79 -1.89 0.90 8.89
N CYS A 80 -2.43 1.59 9.90
CA CYS A 80 -3.01 2.92 9.75
C CYS A 80 -2.23 3.96 10.55
N TYR A 81 -2.14 5.18 9.99
CA TYR A 81 -1.52 6.34 10.60
C TYR A 81 -2.53 7.50 10.61
N LEU A 82 -2.52 8.28 11.68
CA LEU A 82 -3.35 9.48 11.87
C LEU A 82 -2.62 10.74 11.39
#